data_AF-A0AAD9DWQ2-F1
#
_entry.id   AF-A0AAD9DWQ2-F1
#
_cell.length_a   1.000
_cell.length_b   1.000
_cell.length_c   1.000
_cell.angle_alpha   90.00
_cell.angle_beta   90.00
_cell.angle_gamma   90.00
#
_symmetry.space_group_name_H-M   'P 1'
#
loop_
_entity.id
_entity.type
_entity.pdbx_description
1 polymer ?
#
loop_
_entity_poly.entity_id
_entity_poly.type
_entity_poly.pdbx_seq_one_letter_code
_entity_poly.pdbx_strand_id
1 'polypeptide(L)'
;LSIKVAHNSAKGKTPKSTCYFLHNKHNICTANKMGKMLSKIFGNKEMRILMLGLDAAGKTTILYKLKLGQSVTTIPTVGFNVETVTYKNVKFNVWDVGGQDKIRPLWRHYYTGTQGLIFVVDCADRDRIDEARQELHRIINDREMRDAIILIFANKQDLPDAMKPHEIQEKLGLTRIRDRNWAGLVVCNKESIGKATFFIPMLSPNQDEHARSKDPVKYGELVILGYNGSLPGGDKGRKRSRFALYRRAKANGVKPSAVHIISNPHDSKAVNSRGQHSISFTLSRNQTVVVEYCHDDDTDMFQIGRSTESPIDFVVTDTPGGSKESEDSSVAPSTISRFACRVVCERNPPYTARIYAAGFDSSKNIFLGEKATKWKNPDGHMDGLTTNGVLVMHTQGFPEEPKQGMWREISVCGDVYTLRETRSGPVRGQLAQGESSALQDGSLVDLCGATLLWRTAEGLLKAPTLRHLDALRLELNAARPQCPVGLSTLAFPSLPRSHSLEERQPWAYLTCGHVHGRHDWGQRPERTRDREEGAASGTGGRRECPLCRSVGPYVPLWLGCEPAFYVDAGAPTHAFVPCGHVCSERTARYWAETSLPHGTHAFRPTCPFCSAPLVGIPGFTRLIFQGPID
;
A
#
# COMPACT_ATOMS: atom_id res chain seq x y z
N LEU A 1 -26.28 -53.48 0.52
CA LEU A 1 -25.60 -54.24 -0.56
C LEU A 1 -24.12 -53.90 -0.55
N SER A 2 -23.29 -54.93 -0.47
CA SER A 2 -21.83 -54.91 -0.35
C SER A 2 -21.14 -54.15 -1.49
N ILE A 3 -20.18 -53.26 -1.18
CA ILE A 3 -19.29 -52.66 -2.16
C ILE A 3 -17.92 -53.33 -2.04
N LYS A 4 -17.52 -54.03 -3.11
CA LYS A 4 -16.23 -54.69 -3.29
C LYS A 4 -15.09 -53.67 -3.19
N VAL A 5 -14.18 -53.90 -2.24
CA VAL A 5 -12.82 -53.33 -2.28
C VAL A 5 -12.09 -54.02 -3.42
N ALA A 6 -11.70 -53.26 -4.45
CA ALA A 6 -10.79 -53.77 -5.47
C ALA A 6 -9.39 -53.93 -4.85
N HIS A 7 -9.07 -55.13 -4.39
CA HIS A 7 -7.70 -55.53 -4.07
C HIS A 7 -6.91 -55.64 -5.37
N ASN A 8 -6.11 -54.63 -5.70
CA ASN A 8 -5.02 -54.79 -6.65
C ASN A 8 -3.80 -55.31 -5.88
N SER A 9 -3.75 -56.63 -5.72
CA SER A 9 -2.55 -57.37 -5.34
C SER A 9 -1.59 -57.41 -6.54
N ALA A 10 -0.64 -56.48 -6.59
CA ALA A 10 0.54 -56.59 -7.43
C ALA A 10 1.78 -56.13 -6.65
N LYS A 11 2.45 -57.14 -6.05
CA LYS A 11 3.87 -57.20 -5.66
C LYS A 11 4.57 -55.89 -5.25
N GLY A 12 4.72 -55.70 -3.94
CA GLY A 12 5.99 -55.27 -3.33
C GLY A 12 6.55 -53.88 -3.66
N LYS A 13 5.74 -52.81 -3.68
CA LYS A 13 6.25 -51.43 -3.61
C LYS A 13 5.45 -50.61 -2.60
N THR A 14 6.16 -49.90 -1.73
CA THR A 14 5.62 -48.90 -0.79
C THR A 14 4.67 -47.92 -1.49
N PRO A 15 3.56 -47.48 -0.87
CA PRO A 15 2.58 -46.65 -1.54
C PRO A 15 3.19 -45.30 -1.91
N LYS A 16 3.28 -45.00 -3.21
CA LYS A 16 3.67 -43.69 -3.71
C LYS A 16 2.67 -42.64 -3.22
N SER A 17 3.21 -41.59 -2.59
CA SER A 17 2.52 -40.41 -2.04
C SER A 17 1.42 -39.87 -2.97
N THR A 18 0.16 -40.17 -2.62
CA THR A 18 -1.06 -39.80 -3.37
C THR A 18 -1.87 -38.79 -2.53
N CYS A 19 -2.09 -37.58 -3.06
CA CYS A 19 -3.03 -36.61 -2.46
C CYS A 19 -4.46 -37.00 -2.84
N TYR A 20 -5.35 -37.07 -1.87
CA TYR A 20 -6.78 -37.30 -2.08
C TYR A 20 -7.54 -35.97 -2.14
N PHE A 21 -8.57 -35.90 -2.98
CA PHE A 21 -9.49 -34.78 -3.10
C PHE A 21 -10.91 -35.27 -2.77
N LEU A 22 -11.58 -34.62 -1.83
CA LEU A 22 -12.98 -34.89 -1.49
C LEU A 22 -13.82 -33.67 -1.91
N HIS A 23 -14.45 -33.79 -3.07
CA HIS A 23 -15.49 -32.86 -3.51
C HIS A 23 -16.87 -33.45 -3.25
N ASN A 24 -17.84 -32.57 -3.02
CA ASN A 24 -19.23 -32.84 -2.68
C ASN A 24 -19.76 -34.17 -3.26
N LYS A 25 -20.02 -35.14 -2.36
CA LYS A 25 -20.60 -36.48 -2.60
C LYS A 25 -20.07 -37.26 -3.84
N HIS A 26 -19.30 -38.31 -3.53
CA HIS A 26 -19.15 -39.56 -4.31
C HIS A 26 -18.07 -39.75 -5.39
N ASN A 27 -16.99 -38.96 -5.51
CA ASN A 27 -15.87 -39.41 -6.37
C ASN A 27 -14.46 -39.01 -5.89
N ILE A 28 -13.56 -39.99 -5.84
CA ILE A 28 -12.10 -39.82 -5.65
C ILE A 28 -11.48 -39.62 -7.04
N CYS A 29 -10.91 -38.45 -7.32
CA CYS A 29 -10.23 -38.15 -8.58
C CYS A 29 -8.71 -38.04 -8.39
N THR A 30 -7.92 -38.65 -9.28
CA THR A 30 -6.45 -38.58 -9.28
C THR A 30 -5.92 -37.30 -9.95
N ALA A 31 -4.93 -36.66 -9.34
CA ALA A 31 -4.35 -35.36 -9.72
C ALA A 31 -3.93 -35.19 -11.20
N ASN A 32 -3.55 -36.28 -11.90
CA ASN A 32 -3.02 -36.20 -13.27
C ASN A 32 -4.05 -35.85 -14.36
N LYS A 33 -5.35 -36.12 -14.14
CA LYS A 33 -6.40 -35.82 -15.13
C LYS A 33 -6.83 -34.35 -15.14
N MET A 34 -6.69 -33.65 -14.01
CA MET A 34 -7.11 -32.25 -13.85
C MET A 34 -6.06 -31.24 -14.32
N GLY A 35 -4.77 -31.57 -14.21
CA GLY A 35 -3.67 -30.66 -14.54
C GLY A 35 -3.62 -30.17 -16.00
N LYS A 36 -4.13 -30.97 -16.96
CA LYS A 36 -4.17 -30.62 -18.39
C LYS A 36 -5.39 -29.78 -18.79
N MET A 37 -6.48 -29.87 -18.03
CA MET A 37 -7.71 -29.11 -18.26
C MET A 37 -7.62 -27.72 -17.63
N LEU A 38 -6.88 -27.60 -16.53
CA LEU A 38 -6.76 -26.38 -15.74
C LEU A 38 -5.72 -25.39 -16.30
N SER A 39 -4.64 -25.82 -16.97
CA SER A 39 -3.62 -24.90 -17.51
C SER A 39 -4.07 -24.03 -18.69
N LYS A 40 -5.20 -24.36 -19.32
CA LYS A 40 -5.73 -23.62 -20.50
C LYS A 40 -6.74 -22.52 -20.15
N ILE A 41 -7.09 -22.34 -18.88
CA ILE A 41 -8.22 -21.47 -18.44
C ILE A 41 -7.76 -20.30 -17.55
N PHE A 42 -6.52 -20.27 -17.07
CA PHE A 42 -6.06 -19.23 -16.13
C PHE A 42 -5.42 -18.03 -16.84
N GLY A 43 -6.06 -16.85 -16.72
CA GLY A 43 -5.43 -15.55 -16.97
C GLY A 43 -4.53 -15.09 -15.80
N ASN A 44 -3.72 -14.06 -16.03
CA ASN A 44 -2.81 -13.44 -15.06
C ASN A 44 -3.57 -12.62 -13.99
N LYS A 45 -4.24 -13.27 -13.03
CA LYS A 45 -4.85 -12.58 -11.87
C LYS A 45 -4.15 -12.96 -10.58
N GLU A 46 -3.82 -11.97 -9.75
CA GLU A 46 -3.30 -12.17 -8.40
C GLU A 46 -4.44 -12.43 -7.41
N MET A 47 -4.18 -13.25 -6.39
CA MET A 47 -5.18 -13.63 -5.38
C MET A 47 -4.67 -13.44 -3.95
N ARG A 48 -5.56 -13.01 -3.04
CA ARG A 48 -5.28 -12.92 -1.60
C ARG A 48 -5.71 -14.18 -0.87
N ILE A 49 -4.74 -14.95 -0.36
CA ILE A 49 -4.98 -16.22 0.34
C ILE A 49 -4.49 -16.12 1.79
N LEU A 50 -5.36 -16.40 2.74
CA LEU A 50 -5.03 -16.42 4.16
C LEU A 50 -4.67 -17.84 4.59
N MET A 51 -3.53 -18.05 5.27
CA MET A 51 -3.13 -19.36 5.80
C MET A 51 -3.18 -19.36 7.33
N LEU A 52 -4.13 -20.11 7.90
CA LEU A 52 -4.37 -20.17 9.34
C LEU A 52 -4.31 -21.61 9.86
N GLY A 53 -4.30 -21.76 11.18
CA GLY A 53 -4.16 -23.04 11.86
C GLY A 53 -3.44 -22.85 13.19
N LEU A 54 -3.53 -23.84 14.08
CA LEU A 54 -2.89 -23.79 15.39
C LEU A 54 -1.36 -23.64 15.27
N ASP A 55 -0.71 -23.25 16.37
CA ASP A 55 0.74 -23.26 16.47
C ASP A 55 1.29 -24.67 16.21
N ALA A 56 2.52 -24.73 15.68
CA ALA A 56 3.17 -25.96 15.24
C ALA A 56 2.45 -26.78 14.15
N ALA A 57 1.31 -26.34 13.58
CA ALA A 57 0.61 -27.04 12.51
C ALA A 57 1.41 -27.20 11.20
N GLY A 58 2.48 -26.41 11.01
CA GLY A 58 3.38 -26.49 9.86
C GLY A 58 3.07 -25.51 8.72
N LYS A 59 2.34 -24.44 9.01
CA LYS A 59 2.02 -23.34 8.07
C LYS A 59 3.27 -22.76 7.40
N THR A 60 4.25 -22.35 8.20
CA THR A 60 5.53 -21.79 7.75
C THR A 60 6.32 -22.79 6.89
N THR A 61 6.35 -24.07 7.27
CA THR A 61 6.99 -25.13 6.48
C THR A 61 6.34 -25.30 5.10
N ILE A 62 5.01 -25.26 5.05
CA ILE A 62 4.26 -25.29 3.78
C ILE A 62 4.62 -24.06 2.95
N LEU A 63 4.61 -22.87 3.55
CA LEU A 63 4.92 -21.61 2.89
C LEU A 63 6.33 -21.59 2.27
N TYR A 64 7.36 -21.94 3.05
CA TYR A 64 8.74 -21.98 2.56
C TYR A 64 8.93 -23.03 1.47
N LYS A 65 8.27 -24.19 1.59
CA LYS A 65 8.33 -25.21 0.55
C LYS A 65 7.65 -24.76 -0.75
N LEU A 66 6.60 -23.95 -0.66
CA LEU A 66 5.97 -23.33 -1.82
C LEU A 66 6.86 -22.27 -2.47
N LYS A 67 7.56 -21.47 -1.65
CA LYS A 67 8.41 -20.37 -2.13
C LYS A 67 9.75 -20.83 -2.70
N LEU A 68 10.41 -21.80 -2.07
CA LEU A 68 11.80 -22.16 -2.33
C LEU A 68 11.96 -23.55 -2.97
N GLY A 69 10.90 -24.36 -3.04
CA GLY A 69 10.94 -25.73 -3.55
C GLY A 69 11.69 -26.75 -2.65
N GLN A 70 12.24 -26.30 -1.51
CA GLN A 70 12.99 -27.13 -0.56
C GLN A 70 12.35 -27.11 0.85
N SER A 71 12.59 -28.15 1.63
CA SER A 71 12.07 -28.26 3.00
C SER A 71 13.07 -27.63 3.97
N VAL A 72 12.71 -26.52 4.61
CA VAL A 72 13.54 -25.82 5.59
C VAL A 72 13.00 -26.09 7.00
N THR A 73 13.88 -26.34 7.98
CA THR A 73 13.52 -26.40 9.39
C THR A 73 13.19 -25.01 9.92
N THR A 74 11.96 -24.81 10.40
CA THR A 74 11.45 -23.51 10.85
C THR A 74 11.35 -23.45 12.36
N ILE A 75 11.76 -22.32 12.97
CA ILE A 75 11.47 -21.98 14.37
C ILE A 75 9.99 -21.48 14.44
N PRO A 76 9.21 -21.79 15.49
CA PRO A 76 7.85 -21.29 15.63
C PRO A 76 7.78 -19.76 15.49
N THR A 77 6.94 -19.27 14.58
CA THR A 77 6.81 -17.83 14.31
C THR A 77 6.26 -17.11 15.53
N VAL A 78 7.08 -16.25 16.15
CA VAL A 78 6.66 -15.24 17.13
C VAL A 78 6.24 -14.00 16.35
N GLY A 79 5.09 -14.07 15.67
CA GLY A 79 4.54 -12.94 14.91
C GLY A 79 3.92 -13.33 13.57
N PHE A 80 3.89 -12.35 12.68
CA PHE A 80 3.17 -12.35 11.43
C PHE A 80 4.12 -12.23 10.23
N ASN A 81 3.93 -13.03 9.18
CA ASN A 81 4.69 -12.97 7.92
C ASN A 81 3.77 -12.94 6.70
N VAL A 82 3.96 -12.00 5.77
CA VAL A 82 3.36 -12.07 4.42
C VAL A 82 4.42 -12.46 3.44
N GLU A 83 4.13 -13.52 2.69
CA GLU A 83 4.98 -13.96 1.61
C GLU A 83 4.19 -14.03 0.32
N THR A 84 4.70 -13.36 -0.71
CA THR A 84 4.21 -13.53 -2.07
C THR A 84 4.83 -14.79 -2.65
N VAL A 85 3.99 -15.78 -2.93
CA VAL A 85 4.38 -17.04 -3.57
C VAL A 85 3.85 -17.03 -4.99
N THR A 86 4.75 -17.21 -5.96
CA THR A 86 4.38 -17.38 -7.36
C THR A 86 4.35 -18.86 -7.70
N TYR A 87 3.19 -19.39 -8.10
CA TYR A 87 3.08 -20.74 -8.63
C TYR A 87 2.44 -20.73 -10.01
N LYS A 88 3.22 -21.09 -11.04
CA LYS A 88 2.88 -20.93 -12.45
C LYS A 88 2.53 -19.46 -12.76
N ASN A 89 1.32 -19.19 -13.27
CA ASN A 89 0.88 -17.85 -13.68
C ASN A 89 0.07 -17.13 -12.60
N VAL A 90 0.02 -17.67 -11.37
CA VAL A 90 -0.78 -17.11 -10.28
C VAL A 90 0.15 -16.71 -9.13
N LYS A 91 0.06 -15.43 -8.74
CA LYS A 91 0.72 -14.90 -7.55
C LYS A 91 -0.27 -14.93 -6.38
N PHE A 92 0.17 -15.49 -5.26
CA PHE A 92 -0.62 -15.56 -4.03
C PHE A 92 0.10 -14.81 -2.94
N ASN A 93 -0.59 -13.87 -2.31
CA ASN A 93 -0.12 -13.29 -1.04
C ASN A 93 -0.61 -14.18 0.08
N VAL A 94 0.33 -14.93 0.69
CA VAL A 94 0.04 -15.83 1.80
C VAL A 94 0.38 -15.16 3.12
N TRP A 95 -0.61 -15.09 3.99
CA TRP A 95 -0.52 -14.49 5.31
C TRP A 95 -0.33 -15.63 6.32
N ASP A 96 0.89 -15.81 6.84
CA ASP A 96 1.21 -16.77 7.90
C ASP A 96 1.14 -16.07 9.25
N VAL A 97 0.09 -16.39 10.01
CA VAL A 97 -0.18 -15.78 11.31
C VAL A 97 0.19 -16.78 12.41
N GLY A 98 0.91 -16.32 13.43
CA GLY A 98 1.22 -17.14 14.58
C GLY A 98 -0.05 -17.78 15.17
N GLY A 99 0.07 -19.06 15.56
CA GLY A 99 -1.08 -19.87 15.96
C GLY A 99 -1.27 -20.02 17.46
N GLN A 100 -0.55 -19.25 18.28
CA GLN A 100 -0.60 -19.34 19.74
C GLN A 100 -1.92 -18.76 20.27
N ASP A 101 -2.50 -19.33 21.34
CA ASP A 101 -3.80 -18.92 21.89
C ASP A 101 -3.98 -17.41 22.04
N LYS A 102 -2.94 -16.72 22.55
CA LYS A 102 -2.98 -15.29 22.84
C LYS A 102 -3.11 -14.39 21.61
N ILE A 103 -2.71 -14.86 20.42
CA ILE A 103 -2.68 -14.07 19.18
C ILE A 103 -3.77 -14.47 18.19
N ARG A 104 -4.48 -15.59 18.38
CA ARG A 104 -5.61 -16.00 17.54
C ARG A 104 -6.75 -14.98 17.41
N PRO A 105 -7.09 -14.18 18.44
CA PRO A 105 -8.08 -13.12 18.28
C PRO A 105 -7.74 -12.13 17.15
N LEU A 106 -6.44 -11.99 16.82
CA LEU A 106 -5.97 -11.09 15.77
C LEU A 106 -6.28 -11.60 14.35
N TRP A 107 -6.59 -12.89 14.16
CA TRP A 107 -6.90 -13.47 12.86
C TRP A 107 -8.02 -12.72 12.13
N ARG A 108 -9.02 -12.20 12.87
CA ARG A 108 -10.15 -11.44 12.33
C ARG A 108 -9.75 -10.18 11.57
N HIS A 109 -8.59 -9.57 11.88
CA HIS A 109 -8.12 -8.37 11.19
C HIS A 109 -7.73 -8.63 9.73
N TYR A 110 -7.55 -9.90 9.35
CA TYR A 110 -7.08 -10.32 8.04
C TYR A 110 -8.19 -10.79 7.09
N TYR A 111 -9.43 -10.93 7.58
CA TYR A 111 -10.51 -11.52 6.79
C TYR A 111 -10.97 -10.64 5.62
N THR A 112 -11.00 -9.32 5.82
CA THR A 112 -11.48 -8.38 4.80
C THR A 112 -10.65 -8.48 3.51
N GLY A 113 -11.30 -8.80 2.39
CA GLY A 113 -10.67 -8.95 1.08
C GLY A 113 -9.94 -10.29 0.86
N THR A 114 -10.06 -11.24 1.79
CA THR A 114 -9.53 -12.60 1.60
C THR A 114 -10.41 -13.37 0.62
N GLN A 115 -9.79 -13.91 -0.44
CA GLN A 115 -10.48 -14.67 -1.50
C GLN A 115 -10.41 -16.19 -1.25
N GLY A 116 -9.40 -16.66 -0.50
CA GLY A 116 -9.26 -18.06 -0.13
C GLY A 116 -8.65 -18.26 1.24
N LEU A 117 -9.07 -19.31 1.95
CA LEU A 117 -8.54 -19.73 3.23
C LEU A 117 -7.85 -21.10 3.07
N ILE A 118 -6.60 -21.19 3.50
CA ILE A 118 -5.90 -22.45 3.73
C ILE A 118 -5.84 -22.68 5.24
N PHE A 119 -6.58 -23.66 5.74
CA PHE A 119 -6.54 -24.04 7.16
C PHE A 119 -5.67 -25.28 7.35
N VAL A 120 -4.55 -25.13 8.05
CA VAL A 120 -3.56 -26.19 8.27
C VAL A 120 -3.80 -26.88 9.61
N VAL A 121 -3.87 -28.21 9.58
CA VAL A 121 -4.12 -29.07 10.74
C VAL A 121 -2.96 -30.01 10.94
N ASP A 122 -2.41 -30.04 12.15
CA ASP A 122 -1.50 -31.09 12.57
C ASP A 122 -2.28 -32.38 12.80
N CYS A 123 -2.04 -33.40 11.97
CA CYS A 123 -2.78 -34.65 12.07
C CYS A 123 -2.25 -35.57 13.17
N ALA A 124 -1.03 -35.35 13.67
CA ALA A 124 -0.49 -36.10 14.80
C ALA A 124 -0.98 -35.56 16.15
N ASP A 125 -1.49 -34.33 16.17
CA ASP A 125 -1.99 -33.67 17.38
C ASP A 125 -3.47 -34.01 17.63
N ARG A 126 -3.69 -35.16 18.24
CA ARG A 126 -5.05 -35.67 18.55
C ARG A 126 -5.71 -34.87 19.68
N ASP A 127 -4.94 -34.26 20.58
CA ASP A 127 -5.43 -33.57 21.77
C ASP A 127 -6.03 -32.20 21.41
N ARG A 128 -5.44 -31.50 20.42
CA ARG A 128 -5.88 -30.15 20.03
C ARG A 128 -6.78 -30.12 18.79
N ILE A 129 -7.28 -31.26 18.32
CA ILE A 129 -8.15 -31.30 17.13
C ILE A 129 -9.52 -30.62 17.35
N ASP A 130 -10.08 -30.71 18.55
CA ASP A 130 -11.34 -30.02 18.89
C ASP A 130 -11.15 -28.50 18.99
N GLU A 131 -9.97 -28.06 19.41
CA GLU A 131 -9.54 -26.66 19.41
C GLU A 131 -9.41 -26.15 17.97
N ALA A 132 -8.73 -26.91 17.10
CA ALA A 132 -8.62 -26.61 15.67
C ALA A 132 -10.01 -26.51 15.00
N ARG A 133 -10.95 -27.40 15.37
CA ARG A 133 -12.34 -27.32 14.92
C ARG A 133 -12.98 -26.02 15.36
N GLN A 134 -12.91 -25.66 16.64
CA GLN A 134 -13.54 -24.45 17.16
C GLN A 134 -13.03 -23.20 16.43
N GLU A 135 -11.73 -23.11 16.19
CA GLU A 135 -11.14 -22.01 15.45
C GLU A 135 -11.55 -21.99 13.97
N LEU A 136 -11.52 -23.13 13.28
CA LEU A 136 -12.02 -23.24 11.90
C LEU A 136 -13.46 -22.73 11.80
N HIS A 137 -14.35 -23.22 12.67
CA HIS A 137 -15.75 -22.81 12.70
C HIS A 137 -15.92 -21.33 13.05
N ARG A 138 -15.03 -20.76 13.89
CA ARG A 138 -15.03 -19.32 14.18
C ARG A 138 -14.64 -18.49 12.97
N ILE A 139 -13.64 -18.91 12.19
CA ILE A 139 -13.21 -18.23 10.95
C ILE A 139 -14.30 -18.30 9.89
N ILE A 140 -14.78 -19.51 9.58
CA ILE A 140 -15.74 -19.73 8.49
C ILE A 140 -17.15 -19.26 8.84
N ASN A 141 -17.44 -18.83 10.06
CA ASN A 141 -18.73 -18.20 10.38
C ASN A 141 -18.61 -16.67 10.44
N ASP A 142 -17.42 -16.12 10.26
CA ASP A 142 -17.25 -14.67 10.14
C ASP A 142 -17.85 -14.17 8.81
N ARG A 143 -18.49 -12.99 8.87
CA ARG A 143 -19.16 -12.37 7.73
C ARG A 143 -18.19 -11.98 6.63
N GLU A 144 -16.97 -11.56 6.99
CA GLU A 144 -15.95 -11.11 6.05
C GLU A 144 -15.38 -12.28 5.25
N MET A 145 -15.49 -13.50 5.77
CA MET A 145 -15.00 -14.72 5.13
C MET A 145 -16.06 -15.39 4.25
N ARG A 146 -17.27 -14.82 4.13
CA ARG A 146 -18.45 -15.47 3.51
C ARG A 146 -18.16 -16.10 2.15
N ASP A 147 -17.50 -15.33 1.30
CA ASP A 147 -17.26 -15.69 -0.09
C ASP A 147 -15.88 -16.35 -0.32
N ALA A 148 -15.07 -16.46 0.74
CA ALA A 148 -13.75 -17.07 0.66
C ALA A 148 -13.84 -18.58 0.42
N ILE A 149 -13.03 -19.07 -0.52
CA ILE A 149 -12.96 -20.51 -0.81
C ILE A 149 -12.11 -21.20 0.25
N ILE A 150 -12.64 -22.28 0.83
CA ILE A 150 -11.99 -22.96 1.97
C ILE A 150 -11.25 -24.22 1.49
N LEU A 151 -9.97 -24.32 1.86
CA LEU A 151 -9.10 -25.48 1.66
C LEU A 151 -8.52 -25.91 3.01
N ILE A 152 -8.56 -27.21 3.31
CA ILE A 152 -7.95 -27.76 4.52
C ILE A 152 -6.72 -28.57 4.16
N PHE A 153 -5.59 -28.25 4.80
CA PHE A 153 -4.38 -29.06 4.76
C PHE A 153 -4.30 -29.96 5.99
N ALA A 154 -4.50 -31.26 5.78
CA ALA A 154 -4.18 -32.32 6.72
C ALA A 154 -2.68 -32.61 6.65
N ASN A 155 -1.90 -31.93 7.49
CA ASN A 155 -0.44 -31.95 7.48
C ASN A 155 0.14 -33.00 8.46
N LYS A 156 1.43 -33.32 8.31
CA LYS A 156 2.20 -34.28 9.12
C LYS A 156 1.68 -35.73 9.07
N GLN A 157 1.10 -36.12 7.93
CA GLN A 157 0.63 -37.49 7.68
C GLN A 157 1.77 -38.52 7.60
N ASP A 158 3.03 -38.08 7.60
CA ASP A 158 4.22 -38.92 7.74
C ASP A 158 4.47 -39.43 9.16
N LEU A 159 3.86 -38.83 10.19
CA LEU A 159 4.09 -39.21 11.57
C LEU A 159 3.31 -40.47 11.98
N PRO A 160 3.86 -41.30 12.88
CA PRO A 160 3.10 -42.39 13.49
C PRO A 160 1.87 -41.81 14.21
N ASP A 161 0.76 -42.54 14.17
CA ASP A 161 -0.54 -42.17 14.78
C ASP A 161 -1.28 -40.94 14.21
N ALA A 162 -0.81 -40.38 13.09
CA ALA A 162 -1.51 -39.32 12.39
C ALA A 162 -2.95 -39.71 12.02
N MET A 163 -3.90 -38.81 12.31
CA MET A 163 -5.32 -38.98 12.00
C MET A 163 -5.54 -39.17 10.50
N LYS A 164 -6.35 -40.15 10.12
CA LYS A 164 -6.65 -40.41 8.70
C LYS A 164 -7.62 -39.36 8.15
N PRO A 165 -7.62 -39.08 6.83
CA PRO A 165 -8.48 -38.05 6.24
C PRO A 165 -9.98 -38.13 6.60
N HIS A 166 -10.56 -39.33 6.71
CA HIS A 166 -11.97 -39.49 7.11
C HIS A 166 -12.20 -39.07 8.58
N GLU A 167 -11.25 -39.41 9.46
CA GLU A 167 -11.28 -39.05 10.87
C GLU A 167 -11.19 -37.53 11.03
N ILE A 168 -10.33 -36.87 10.23
CA ILE A 168 -10.20 -35.41 10.21
C ILE A 168 -11.50 -34.76 9.72
N GLN A 169 -12.11 -35.31 8.67
CA GLN A 169 -13.35 -34.79 8.12
C GLN A 169 -14.50 -34.81 9.14
N GLU A 170 -14.58 -35.91 9.91
CA GLU A 170 -15.53 -36.07 10.98
C GLU A 170 -15.22 -35.13 12.15
N LYS A 171 -13.99 -35.16 12.67
CA LYS A 171 -13.59 -34.37 13.83
C LYS A 171 -13.70 -32.87 13.58
N LEU A 172 -13.36 -32.37 12.39
CA LEU A 172 -13.54 -30.95 12.03
C LEU A 172 -15.00 -30.60 11.68
N GLY A 173 -15.90 -31.58 11.58
CA GLY A 173 -17.32 -31.35 11.29
C GLY A 173 -17.57 -30.79 9.90
N LEU A 174 -16.74 -31.15 8.90
CA LEU A 174 -16.80 -30.55 7.56
C LEU A 174 -18.11 -30.85 6.82
N THR A 175 -18.75 -31.97 7.13
CA THR A 175 -20.06 -32.37 6.57
C THR A 175 -21.21 -31.45 7.00
N ARG A 176 -21.02 -30.64 8.04
CA ARG A 176 -22.02 -29.69 8.55
C ARG A 176 -21.92 -28.32 7.87
N ILE A 177 -20.88 -28.05 7.09
CA ILE A 177 -20.68 -26.79 6.38
C ILE A 177 -21.44 -26.86 5.05
N ARG A 178 -22.66 -26.31 4.99
CA ARG A 178 -23.55 -26.41 3.82
C ARG A 178 -23.60 -25.15 2.94
N ASP A 179 -23.33 -23.98 3.51
CA ASP A 179 -23.54 -22.67 2.85
C ASP A 179 -22.23 -21.99 2.43
N ARG A 180 -21.21 -22.75 2.01
CA ARG A 180 -19.87 -22.22 1.68
C ARG A 180 -19.29 -22.81 0.40
N ASN A 181 -18.50 -22.01 -0.31
CA ASN A 181 -17.69 -22.45 -1.44
C ASN A 181 -16.51 -23.30 -0.94
N TRP A 182 -16.72 -24.61 -0.87
CA TRP A 182 -15.74 -25.58 -0.37
C TRP A 182 -14.89 -26.15 -1.51
N ALA A 183 -13.57 -25.94 -1.47
CA ALA A 183 -12.65 -26.51 -2.46
C ALA A 183 -12.26 -27.95 -2.15
N GLY A 184 -12.01 -28.34 -0.89
CA GLY A 184 -11.62 -29.72 -0.59
C GLY A 184 -10.78 -29.91 0.67
N LEU A 185 -10.57 -31.18 1.05
CA LEU A 185 -9.53 -31.61 1.99
C LEU A 185 -8.33 -32.09 1.17
N VAL A 186 -7.15 -31.54 1.46
CA VAL A 186 -5.89 -31.98 0.85
C VAL A 186 -5.00 -32.60 1.92
N VAL A 187 -4.57 -33.84 1.66
CA VAL A 187 -3.75 -34.66 2.55
C VAL A 187 -2.31 -34.56 2.10
N CYS A 188 -1.42 -34.11 2.99
CA CYS A 188 -0.01 -33.93 2.67
C CYS A 188 0.93 -34.43 3.78
N ASN A 189 2.07 -34.94 3.34
CA ASN A 189 3.23 -35.25 4.15
C ASN A 189 4.41 -34.36 3.72
N LYS A 190 5.51 -34.37 4.50
CA LYS A 190 6.69 -33.55 4.20
C LYS A 190 7.12 -33.61 2.73
N GLU A 191 7.03 -34.75 2.05
CA GLU A 191 7.40 -34.91 0.64
C GLU A 191 6.35 -34.38 -0.35
N SER A 192 5.05 -34.60 -0.09
CA SER A 192 3.93 -34.33 -1.00
C SER A 192 3.34 -32.93 -0.91
N ILE A 193 3.77 -32.08 0.03
CA ILE A 193 3.40 -30.65 0.10
C ILE A 193 3.58 -29.95 -1.26
N GLY A 194 4.65 -30.28 -2.02
CA GLY A 194 4.90 -29.72 -3.36
C GLY A 194 3.88 -30.16 -4.43
N LYS A 195 3.14 -31.26 -4.20
CA LYS A 195 2.07 -31.75 -5.07
C LYS A 195 0.69 -31.20 -4.67
N ALA A 196 0.49 -30.85 -3.39
CA ALA A 196 -0.73 -30.18 -2.90
C ALA A 196 -0.99 -28.82 -3.60
N THR A 197 0.08 -28.24 -4.15
CA THR A 197 0.11 -27.05 -5.00
C THR A 197 -0.83 -27.09 -6.21
N PHE A 198 -1.09 -28.28 -6.76
CA PHE A 198 -2.00 -28.46 -7.89
C PHE A 198 -3.45 -28.03 -7.60
N PHE A 199 -3.82 -27.92 -6.32
CA PHE A 199 -5.18 -27.57 -5.91
C PHE A 199 -5.35 -26.06 -5.66
N ILE A 200 -4.27 -25.29 -5.55
CA ILE A 200 -4.33 -23.84 -5.34
C ILE A 200 -5.04 -23.11 -6.50
N PRO A 201 -4.86 -23.50 -7.78
CA PRO A 201 -5.65 -22.92 -8.88
C PRO A 201 -7.16 -23.19 -8.79
N MET A 202 -7.61 -24.19 -8.02
CA MET A 202 -9.04 -24.41 -7.78
C MET A 202 -9.64 -23.39 -6.79
N LEU A 203 -8.81 -22.62 -6.10
CA LEU A 203 -9.24 -21.45 -5.34
C LEU A 203 -9.56 -20.26 -6.24
N SER A 204 -9.22 -20.34 -7.54
CA SER A 204 -9.67 -19.34 -8.51
C SER A 204 -11.14 -19.61 -8.86
N PRO A 205 -12.04 -18.64 -8.70
CA PRO A 205 -13.41 -18.80 -9.16
C PRO A 205 -13.41 -19.06 -10.67
N ASN A 206 -13.97 -20.21 -11.12
CA ASN A 206 -14.56 -20.27 -12.45
C ASN A 206 -15.77 -19.33 -12.39
N GLN A 207 -15.59 -18.09 -12.81
CA GLN A 207 -16.71 -17.19 -13.01
C GLN A 207 -16.96 -17.06 -14.50
N ASP A 208 -18.10 -17.60 -14.91
CA ASP A 208 -18.88 -17.05 -16.01
C ASP A 208 -18.83 -15.52 -15.91
N GLU A 209 -18.17 -14.88 -16.88
CA GLU A 209 -18.36 -13.46 -17.13
C GLU A 209 -19.86 -13.27 -17.34
N HIS A 210 -20.59 -12.70 -16.38
CA HIS A 210 -21.81 -11.89 -16.54
C HIS A 210 -22.48 -11.46 -15.22
N ALA A 211 -21.76 -11.43 -14.09
CA ALA A 211 -22.22 -10.73 -12.89
C ALA A 211 -21.50 -9.38 -12.77
N ARG A 212 -22.09 -8.32 -13.34
CA ARG A 212 -21.70 -6.93 -13.05
C ARG A 212 -21.79 -6.73 -11.53
N SER A 213 -20.65 -6.61 -10.85
CA SER A 213 -20.60 -6.17 -9.46
C SER A 213 -21.37 -4.83 -9.35
N LYS A 214 -22.20 -4.70 -8.31
CA LYS A 214 -22.92 -3.47 -7.98
C LYS A 214 -22.01 -2.38 -7.40
N ASP A 215 -20.73 -2.66 -7.20
CA ASP A 215 -19.81 -1.73 -6.58
C ASP A 215 -19.30 -0.67 -7.58
N PRO A 216 -19.20 0.60 -7.16
CA PRO A 216 -18.65 1.65 -8.01
C PRO A 216 -17.19 1.35 -8.33
N VAL A 217 -16.84 1.41 -9.63
CA VAL A 217 -15.46 1.18 -10.11
C VAL A 217 -14.54 2.24 -9.51
N LYS A 218 -13.55 1.83 -8.70
CA LYS A 218 -12.48 2.70 -8.18
C LYS A 218 -11.33 2.70 -9.18
N TYR A 219 -10.91 3.88 -9.64
CA TYR A 219 -9.71 4.05 -10.46
C TYR A 219 -8.45 3.95 -9.59
N GLY A 220 -8.47 4.64 -8.45
CA GLY A 220 -7.36 4.69 -7.51
C GLY A 220 -7.58 5.71 -6.41
N GLU A 221 -6.51 6.12 -5.76
CA GLU A 221 -6.51 7.06 -4.65
C GLU A 221 -5.28 7.95 -4.64
N LEU A 222 -5.48 9.25 -4.42
CA LEU A 222 -4.41 10.21 -4.15
C LEU A 222 -4.29 10.40 -2.64
N VAL A 223 -3.08 10.32 -2.09
CA VAL A 223 -2.82 10.47 -0.66
C VAL A 223 -1.76 11.55 -0.45
N ILE A 224 -2.02 12.53 0.42
CA ILE A 224 -1.08 13.61 0.71
C ILE A 224 -0.05 13.12 1.73
N LEU A 225 1.24 13.25 1.40
CA LEU A 225 2.33 12.96 2.32
C LEU A 225 2.35 13.97 3.48
N GLY A 226 2.85 13.55 4.64
CA GLY A 226 3.10 14.43 5.78
C GLY A 226 1.98 14.58 6.79
N TYR A 227 0.80 14.01 6.52
CA TYR A 227 -0.35 14.12 7.42
C TYR A 227 -0.69 12.82 8.15
N ASN A 228 -0.04 11.70 7.82
CA ASN A 228 -0.27 10.39 8.45
C ASN A 228 -1.75 9.97 8.46
N GLY A 229 -2.46 10.23 7.36
CA GLY A 229 -3.86 9.79 7.16
C GLY A 229 -4.94 10.70 7.75
N SER A 230 -4.61 11.90 8.26
CA SER A 230 -5.59 12.93 8.61
C SER A 230 -5.00 14.33 8.61
N LEU A 231 -5.72 15.30 8.03
CA LEU A 231 -5.30 16.70 8.10
C LEU A 231 -5.40 17.29 9.52
N PRO A 232 -4.64 18.35 9.83
CA PRO A 232 -4.85 19.15 11.04
C PRO A 232 -6.27 19.74 11.03
N GLY A 233 -7.03 19.49 12.10
CA GLY A 233 -8.45 19.87 12.18
C GLY A 233 -9.43 18.88 11.52
N GLY A 234 -8.92 17.75 11.03
CA GLY A 234 -9.69 16.66 10.44
C GLY A 234 -10.03 16.85 8.97
N ASP A 235 -10.42 15.75 8.33
CA ASP A 235 -10.85 15.74 6.93
C ASP A 235 -12.29 16.27 6.83
N LYS A 236 -12.50 17.32 6.02
CA LYS A 236 -13.80 17.99 5.85
C LYS A 236 -14.09 18.28 4.39
N GLY A 237 -15.17 17.69 3.87
CA GLY A 237 -15.61 17.89 2.49
C GLY A 237 -14.51 17.49 1.48
N ARG A 238 -14.10 18.45 0.64
CA ARG A 238 -13.04 18.25 -0.38
C ARG A 238 -11.62 18.43 0.15
N LYS A 239 -11.46 18.98 1.36
CA LYS A 239 -10.16 19.13 2.04
C LYS A 239 -9.96 17.93 2.94
N ARG A 240 -9.12 17.00 2.50
CA ARG A 240 -8.90 15.70 3.14
C ARG A 240 -7.48 15.22 2.93
N SER A 241 -7.03 14.25 3.71
CA SER A 241 -5.69 13.66 3.58
C SER A 241 -5.57 12.70 2.39
N ARG A 242 -6.71 12.17 1.91
CA ARG A 242 -6.79 11.19 0.82
C ARG A 242 -8.04 11.39 -0.03
N PHE A 243 -7.94 11.12 -1.33
CA PHE A 243 -9.02 11.27 -2.27
C PHE A 243 -9.13 10.04 -3.19
N ALA A 244 -10.19 9.25 -2.99
CA ALA A 244 -10.54 8.15 -3.87
C ALA A 244 -11.21 8.66 -5.15
N LEU A 245 -10.70 8.22 -6.30
CA LEU A 245 -11.25 8.50 -7.62
C LEU A 245 -12.11 7.31 -8.05
N TYR A 246 -13.40 7.55 -8.25
CA TYR A 246 -14.37 6.55 -8.72
C TYR A 246 -14.94 6.96 -10.06
N ARG A 247 -15.29 5.97 -10.90
CA ARG A 247 -16.02 6.20 -12.14
C ARG A 247 -17.27 7.02 -11.87
N ARG A 248 -17.40 8.16 -12.54
CA ARG A 248 -18.56 9.03 -12.41
C ARG A 248 -19.76 8.42 -13.10
N ALA A 249 -20.96 8.75 -12.60
CA ALA A 249 -22.22 8.32 -13.21
C ALA A 249 -22.33 8.77 -14.67
N LYS A 250 -21.91 10.00 -14.97
CA LYS A 250 -21.76 10.55 -16.31
C LYS A 250 -20.31 10.94 -16.54
N ALA A 251 -19.82 10.70 -17.75
CA ALA A 251 -18.51 11.16 -18.17
C ALA A 251 -18.42 12.68 -17.97
N ASN A 252 -17.24 13.16 -17.61
CA ASN A 252 -16.94 14.59 -17.56
C ASN A 252 -15.57 14.91 -18.19
N GLY A 253 -14.99 13.93 -18.88
CA GLY A 253 -13.77 14.08 -19.65
C GLY A 253 -13.90 15.12 -20.75
N VAL A 254 -12.74 15.60 -21.19
CA VAL A 254 -12.60 16.54 -22.29
C VAL A 254 -11.39 16.22 -23.14
N LYS A 255 -11.48 16.49 -24.44
CA LYS A 255 -10.39 16.29 -25.41
C LYS A 255 -10.21 17.49 -26.34
N PRO A 256 -8.99 17.75 -26.85
CA PRO A 256 -8.73 18.85 -27.77
C PRO A 256 -9.66 18.81 -28.99
N SER A 257 -10.07 19.99 -29.44
CA SER A 257 -10.98 20.21 -30.57
C SER A 257 -10.43 21.35 -31.45
N ALA A 258 -11.27 22.33 -31.82
CA ALA A 258 -10.90 23.44 -32.67
C ALA A 258 -9.79 24.32 -32.07
N VAL A 259 -8.96 24.89 -32.94
CA VAL A 259 -7.89 25.83 -32.59
C VAL A 259 -8.18 27.18 -33.22
N HIS A 260 -8.15 28.23 -32.42
CA HIS A 260 -8.39 29.61 -32.84
C HIS A 260 -7.16 30.47 -32.60
N ILE A 261 -6.79 31.29 -33.57
CA ILE A 261 -5.72 32.28 -33.44
C ILE A 261 -6.39 33.65 -33.37
N ILE A 262 -6.20 34.34 -32.26
CA ILE A 262 -6.91 35.58 -31.92
C ILE A 262 -5.90 36.72 -31.82
N SER A 263 -6.16 37.81 -32.55
CA SER A 263 -5.27 38.98 -32.63
C SER A 263 -5.39 39.95 -31.46
N ASN A 264 -6.49 39.92 -30.72
CA ASN A 264 -6.71 40.74 -29.53
C ASN A 264 -7.06 39.85 -28.32
N PRO A 265 -6.29 39.86 -27.22
CA PRO A 265 -6.58 39.08 -26.02
C PRO A 265 -7.98 39.32 -25.44
N HIS A 266 -8.57 40.50 -25.65
CA HIS A 266 -9.95 40.77 -25.22
C HIS A 266 -10.99 39.89 -25.95
N ASP A 267 -10.73 39.50 -27.20
CA ASP A 267 -11.61 38.66 -28.01
C ASP A 267 -11.56 37.18 -27.58
N SER A 268 -10.52 36.77 -26.83
CA SER A 268 -10.43 35.42 -26.26
C SER A 268 -11.59 35.10 -25.32
N LYS A 269 -12.13 36.12 -24.63
CA LYS A 269 -13.33 35.97 -23.78
C LYS A 269 -14.58 35.62 -24.59
N ALA A 270 -14.67 36.09 -25.84
CA ALA A 270 -15.79 35.77 -26.72
C ALA A 270 -15.78 34.31 -27.15
N VAL A 271 -14.59 33.73 -27.42
CA VAL A 271 -14.45 32.30 -27.72
C VAL A 271 -14.81 31.43 -26.51
N ASN A 272 -14.38 31.84 -25.30
CA ASN A 272 -14.70 31.12 -24.05
C ASN A 272 -16.19 31.14 -23.66
N SER A 273 -17.01 32.01 -24.25
CA SER A 273 -18.42 32.17 -23.88
C SER A 273 -19.33 31.00 -24.31
N ARG A 274 -18.83 30.06 -25.12
CA ARG A 274 -19.59 28.91 -25.66
C ARG A 274 -19.83 27.78 -24.65
N GLY A 275 -19.40 27.94 -23.40
CA GLY A 275 -19.61 26.94 -22.33
C GLY A 275 -18.77 25.66 -22.45
N GLN A 276 -17.89 25.58 -23.46
CA GLN A 276 -16.87 24.55 -23.62
C GLN A 276 -15.65 24.83 -22.75
N HIS A 277 -14.80 23.82 -22.57
CA HIS A 277 -13.51 24.03 -21.92
C HIS A 277 -12.50 24.58 -22.95
N SER A 278 -11.47 25.28 -22.49
CA SER A 278 -10.45 25.81 -23.37
C SER A 278 -9.09 26.00 -22.70
N ILE A 279 -8.05 26.06 -23.53
CA ILE A 279 -6.69 26.42 -23.10
C ILE A 279 -6.23 27.61 -23.94
N SER A 280 -5.88 28.69 -23.26
CA SER A 280 -5.45 29.95 -23.85
C SER A 280 -3.95 30.12 -23.72
N PHE A 281 -3.23 30.12 -24.84
CA PHE A 281 -1.80 30.34 -24.95
C PHE A 281 -1.53 31.76 -25.49
N THR A 282 -1.25 32.72 -24.60
CA THR A 282 -0.96 34.10 -25.00
C THR A 282 0.50 34.23 -25.42
N LEU A 283 0.76 34.26 -26.73
CA LEU A 283 2.07 34.37 -27.35
C LEU A 283 2.64 35.79 -27.25
N SER A 284 1.79 36.80 -27.44
CA SER A 284 2.12 38.22 -27.30
C SER A 284 0.86 39.02 -26.98
N ARG A 285 1.03 40.33 -26.76
CA ARG A 285 -0.09 41.28 -26.59
C ARG A 285 -1.08 41.27 -27.75
N ASN A 286 -0.65 40.82 -28.93
CA ASN A 286 -1.45 40.83 -30.15
C ASN A 286 -1.71 39.41 -30.70
N GLN A 287 -1.43 38.36 -29.93
CA GLN A 287 -1.64 36.99 -30.40
C GLN A 287 -1.89 36.03 -29.24
N THR A 288 -3.07 35.43 -29.23
CA THR A 288 -3.43 34.32 -28.33
C THR A 288 -3.95 33.15 -29.15
N VAL A 289 -3.42 31.96 -28.90
CA VAL A 289 -3.96 30.72 -29.47
C VAL A 289 -4.91 30.10 -28.43
N VAL A 290 -6.17 29.91 -28.78
CA VAL A 290 -7.18 29.27 -27.94
C VAL A 290 -7.48 27.90 -28.52
N VAL A 291 -7.25 26.85 -27.73
CA VAL A 291 -7.62 25.47 -28.08
C VAL A 291 -8.91 25.14 -27.34
N GLU A 292 -10.00 24.93 -28.07
CA GLU A 292 -11.27 24.45 -27.52
C GLU A 292 -11.16 22.97 -27.14
N TYR A 293 -11.89 22.56 -26.12
CA TYR A 293 -11.96 21.20 -25.61
C TYR A 293 -13.42 20.74 -25.58
N CYS A 294 -13.71 19.71 -26.37
CA CYS A 294 -15.04 19.12 -26.47
C CYS A 294 -15.22 18.00 -25.43
N HIS A 295 -16.46 17.56 -25.24
CA HIS A 295 -16.77 16.48 -24.31
C HIS A 295 -16.13 15.16 -24.77
N ASP A 296 -15.67 14.37 -23.80
CA ASP A 296 -15.15 13.03 -24.04
C ASP A 296 -15.91 12.01 -23.19
N ASP A 297 -16.68 11.15 -23.86
CA ASP A 297 -17.54 10.13 -23.22
C ASP A 297 -16.75 8.97 -22.61
N ASP A 298 -15.48 8.83 -23.00
CA ASP A 298 -14.60 7.72 -22.63
C ASP A 298 -13.73 8.01 -21.40
N THR A 299 -13.75 9.24 -20.88
CA THR A 299 -12.91 9.64 -19.75
C THR A 299 -13.65 10.37 -18.63
N ASP A 300 -13.13 10.24 -17.41
CA ASP A 300 -13.49 11.06 -16.26
C ASP A 300 -12.32 11.96 -15.87
N MET A 301 -12.59 13.23 -15.63
CA MET A 301 -11.60 14.21 -15.19
C MET A 301 -11.80 14.56 -13.71
N PHE A 302 -10.69 14.64 -12.98
CA PHE A 302 -10.62 15.09 -11.60
C PHE A 302 -9.59 16.20 -11.47
N GLN A 303 -9.92 17.31 -10.82
CA GLN A 303 -9.00 18.44 -10.66
C GLN A 303 -8.52 18.61 -9.23
N ILE A 304 -7.23 18.89 -9.11
CA ILE A 304 -6.52 19.05 -7.83
C ILE A 304 -5.93 20.46 -7.79
N GLY A 305 -6.03 21.14 -6.66
CA GLY A 305 -5.43 22.45 -6.46
C GLY A 305 -5.77 23.05 -5.11
N ARG A 306 -5.25 24.25 -4.82
CA ARG A 306 -5.53 24.93 -3.55
C ARG A 306 -6.87 25.66 -3.50
N SER A 307 -7.49 25.92 -4.66
CA SER A 307 -8.77 26.64 -4.68
C SER A 307 -9.89 25.79 -4.08
N THR A 308 -10.81 26.46 -3.39
CA THR A 308 -12.07 25.85 -2.91
C THR A 308 -13.21 26.04 -3.91
N GLU A 309 -12.97 26.58 -5.10
CA GLU A 309 -13.99 26.72 -6.13
C GLU A 309 -14.53 25.36 -6.61
N SER A 310 -15.73 25.36 -7.18
CA SER A 310 -16.43 24.13 -7.60
C SER A 310 -15.67 23.24 -8.60
N PRO A 311 -14.79 23.74 -9.50
CA PRO A 311 -14.06 22.87 -10.42
C PRO A 311 -13.02 21.96 -9.75
N ILE A 312 -12.66 22.21 -8.49
CA ILE A 312 -11.67 21.39 -7.76
C ILE A 312 -12.36 20.23 -7.06
N ASP A 313 -11.94 19.01 -7.34
CA ASP A 313 -12.42 17.80 -6.64
C ASP A 313 -11.65 17.51 -5.36
N PHE A 314 -10.36 17.87 -5.36
CA PHE A 314 -9.45 17.64 -4.23
C PHE A 314 -8.68 18.90 -3.86
N VAL A 315 -9.01 19.46 -2.69
CA VAL A 315 -8.39 20.67 -2.19
C VAL A 315 -7.13 20.32 -1.41
N VAL A 316 -5.98 20.77 -1.91
CA VAL A 316 -4.66 20.53 -1.31
C VAL A 316 -4.07 21.85 -0.82
N THR A 317 -3.52 21.82 0.39
CA THR A 317 -2.79 22.95 0.98
C THR A 317 -1.33 22.58 1.16
N ASP A 318 -0.46 23.58 1.30
CA ASP A 318 0.96 23.37 1.56
C ASP A 318 1.14 22.47 2.78
N THR A 319 1.99 21.46 2.61
CA THR A 319 2.32 20.55 3.70
C THR A 319 3.25 21.32 4.65
N PRO A 320 2.90 21.45 5.94
CA PRO A 320 3.79 22.13 6.88
C PRO A 320 5.13 21.39 6.86
N GLY A 321 6.19 22.10 6.47
CA GLY A 321 7.55 21.59 6.62
C GLY A 321 7.73 21.22 8.09
N GLY A 322 8.35 20.07 8.37
CA GLY A 322 8.38 19.43 9.70
C GLY A 322 8.88 20.25 10.90
N SER A 323 9.14 21.55 10.77
CA SER A 323 9.24 22.52 11.86
C SER A 323 7.83 22.99 12.27
N LYS A 324 7.23 22.32 13.26
CA LYS A 324 6.16 22.95 14.03
C LYS A 324 6.79 24.07 14.87
N GLU A 325 6.52 25.31 14.51
CA GLU A 325 6.34 26.51 15.36
C GLU A 325 6.86 27.78 14.68
N SER A 326 5.93 28.56 14.16
CA SER A 326 5.83 29.97 14.50
C SER A 326 4.36 30.36 14.34
N GLU A 327 3.66 30.57 15.45
CA GLU A 327 2.39 31.31 15.49
C GLU A 327 2.58 32.80 15.18
N ASP A 328 3.76 33.22 14.70
CA ASP A 328 3.96 34.53 14.10
C ASP A 328 3.50 34.54 12.64
N SER A 329 2.32 35.12 12.48
CA SER A 329 1.61 35.41 11.24
C SER A 329 2.39 36.35 10.31
N SER A 330 3.34 35.81 9.56
CA SER A 330 3.50 36.22 8.16
C SER A 330 3.17 35.01 7.29
N VAL A 331 1.94 34.98 6.77
CA VAL A 331 1.47 33.87 5.92
C VAL A 331 2.29 33.91 4.65
N ALA A 332 3.35 33.10 4.59
CA ALA A 332 4.08 32.89 3.36
C ALA A 332 3.08 32.48 2.27
N PRO A 333 3.13 33.10 1.08
CA PRO A 333 2.17 32.79 0.03
C PRO A 333 2.35 31.32 -0.39
N SER A 334 1.24 30.58 -0.40
CA SER A 334 1.17 29.21 -0.91
C SER A 334 1.79 29.12 -2.31
N THR A 335 2.65 28.13 -2.51
CA THR A 335 3.30 27.89 -3.81
C THR A 335 2.48 26.94 -4.70
N ILE A 336 1.43 26.32 -4.15
CA ILE A 336 0.50 25.44 -4.87
C ILE A 336 -0.43 26.28 -5.75
N SER A 337 -0.55 25.90 -7.01
CA SER A 337 -1.47 26.54 -7.95
C SER A 337 -2.94 26.35 -7.54
N ARG A 338 -3.79 27.36 -7.81
CA ARG A 338 -5.24 27.30 -7.53
C ARG A 338 -5.91 26.11 -8.21
N PHE A 339 -5.52 25.85 -9.46
CA PHE A 339 -5.92 24.72 -10.28
C PHE A 339 -4.65 24.03 -10.79
N ALA A 340 -4.09 23.13 -9.98
CA ALA A 340 -2.72 22.67 -10.13
C ALA A 340 -2.55 21.59 -11.21
N CYS A 341 -3.41 20.58 -11.21
CA CYS A 341 -3.36 19.50 -12.20
C CYS A 341 -4.73 18.85 -12.41
N ARG A 342 -4.81 18.05 -13.48
CA ARG A 342 -5.92 17.16 -13.79
C ARG A 342 -5.43 15.72 -13.77
N VAL A 343 -6.22 14.82 -13.19
CA VAL A 343 -6.09 13.37 -13.39
C VAL A 343 -7.26 12.93 -14.24
N VAL A 344 -6.97 12.38 -15.42
CA VAL A 344 -7.96 11.91 -16.38
C VAL A 344 -7.89 10.39 -16.43
N CYS A 345 -9.01 9.73 -16.12
CA CYS A 345 -9.11 8.28 -16.05
C CYS A 345 -9.96 7.76 -17.20
N GLU A 346 -9.48 6.72 -17.89
CA GLU A 346 -10.28 5.98 -18.86
C GLU A 346 -11.45 5.27 -18.15
N ARG A 347 -12.66 5.37 -18.72
CA ARG A 347 -13.88 4.79 -18.14
C ARG A 347 -14.04 3.31 -18.42
N ASN A 348 -13.21 2.77 -19.31
CA ASN A 348 -13.17 1.37 -19.73
C ASN A 348 -11.83 0.74 -19.31
N PRO A 349 -11.78 -0.58 -19.08
CA PRO A 349 -10.54 -1.30 -18.80
C PRO A 349 -9.45 -0.98 -19.85
N PRO A 350 -8.18 -0.80 -19.44
CA PRO A 350 -7.62 -1.06 -18.11
C PRO A 350 -7.80 0.08 -17.10
N TYR A 351 -8.62 1.09 -17.42
CA TYR A 351 -8.89 2.25 -16.58
C TYR A 351 -7.64 3.12 -16.30
N THR A 352 -6.81 3.33 -17.32
CA THR A 352 -5.57 4.08 -17.20
C THR A 352 -5.84 5.49 -16.67
N ALA A 353 -5.10 5.90 -15.64
CA ALA A 353 -5.11 7.27 -15.14
C ALA A 353 -3.89 8.04 -15.70
N ARG A 354 -4.12 9.19 -16.33
CA ARG A 354 -3.06 10.09 -16.82
C ARG A 354 -3.14 11.44 -16.11
N ILE A 355 -1.98 12.04 -15.86
CA ILE A 355 -1.88 13.36 -15.26
C ILE A 355 -1.57 14.45 -16.29
N TYR A 356 -2.12 15.63 -16.10
CA TYR A 356 -1.87 16.80 -16.92
C TYR A 356 -1.63 18.00 -16.01
N ALA A 357 -0.69 18.87 -16.37
CA ALA A 357 -0.49 20.11 -15.64
C ALA A 357 -1.66 21.09 -15.88
N ALA A 358 -1.89 21.94 -14.87
CA ALA A 358 -3.02 22.86 -14.74
C ALA A 358 -4.39 22.18 -14.66
N GLY A 359 -5.34 22.89 -14.08
CA GLY A 359 -6.77 22.58 -14.14
C GLY A 359 -7.57 23.76 -14.67
N PHE A 360 -8.72 23.47 -15.26
CA PHE A 360 -9.66 24.47 -15.73
C PHE A 360 -10.26 25.24 -14.57
N ASP A 361 -10.30 26.57 -14.69
CA ASP A 361 -10.90 27.46 -13.70
C ASP A 361 -12.45 27.44 -13.76
N SER A 362 -13.09 28.30 -12.97
CA SER A 362 -14.56 28.44 -12.98
C SER A 362 -15.12 28.97 -14.32
N SER A 363 -14.27 29.54 -15.17
CA SER A 363 -14.60 29.92 -16.55
C SER A 363 -14.33 28.79 -17.54
N LYS A 364 -14.01 27.59 -17.06
CA LYS A 364 -13.62 26.41 -17.85
C LYS A 364 -12.35 26.63 -18.69
N ASN A 365 -11.47 27.53 -18.28
CA ASN A 365 -10.28 27.90 -19.05
C ASN A 365 -8.99 27.59 -18.28
N ILE A 366 -7.95 27.21 -19.02
CA ILE A 366 -6.56 27.21 -18.53
C ILE A 366 -5.83 28.36 -19.23
N PHE A 367 -5.25 29.28 -18.44
CA PHE A 367 -4.55 30.46 -18.98
C PHE A 367 -3.03 30.32 -18.84
N LEU A 368 -2.33 30.32 -19.98
CA LEU A 368 -0.88 30.43 -20.06
C LEU A 368 -0.51 31.81 -20.63
N GLY A 369 -0.12 32.71 -19.74
CA GLY A 369 0.24 34.09 -20.10
C GLY A 369 1.56 34.20 -20.86
N GLU A 370 1.95 35.44 -21.18
CA GLU A 370 3.16 35.75 -21.96
C GLU A 370 4.43 35.14 -21.36
N LYS A 371 4.55 35.15 -20.02
CA LYS A 371 5.71 34.62 -19.28
C LYS A 371 5.76 33.09 -19.19
N ALA A 372 4.67 32.39 -19.49
CA ALA A 372 4.65 30.93 -19.44
C ALA A 372 5.42 30.34 -20.63
N THR A 373 6.22 29.30 -20.37
CA THR A 373 6.93 28.53 -21.39
C THR A 373 5.94 27.77 -22.24
N LYS A 374 5.96 28.00 -23.56
CA LYS A 374 4.99 27.46 -24.52
C LYS A 374 5.63 27.31 -25.90
N TRP A 375 5.15 26.36 -26.66
CA TRP A 375 5.72 26.00 -27.97
C TRP A 375 4.68 25.27 -28.83
N LYS A 376 5.01 25.09 -30.11
CA LYS A 376 4.37 24.10 -30.96
C LYS A 376 5.20 22.82 -30.94
N ASN A 377 4.55 21.67 -30.73
CA ASN A 377 5.18 20.36 -30.86
C ASN A 377 5.40 20.02 -32.35
N PRO A 378 6.14 18.94 -32.69
CA PRO A 378 6.37 18.54 -34.08
C PRO A 378 5.09 18.30 -34.90
N ASP A 379 4.01 17.90 -34.24
CA ASP A 379 2.69 17.69 -34.86
C ASP A 379 1.91 19.00 -35.07
N GLY A 380 2.49 20.15 -34.70
CA GLY A 380 1.91 21.48 -34.87
C GLY A 380 0.93 21.90 -33.78
N HIS A 381 0.70 21.07 -32.76
CA HIS A 381 -0.14 21.37 -31.61
C HIS A 381 0.58 22.27 -30.60
N MET A 382 -0.16 23.22 -30.01
CA MET A 382 0.35 24.05 -28.93
C MET A 382 0.44 23.27 -27.62
N ASP A 383 1.53 23.46 -26.90
CA ASP A 383 1.70 22.97 -25.54
C ASP A 383 2.45 23.99 -24.68
N GLY A 384 2.50 23.77 -23.37
CA GLY A 384 3.22 24.63 -22.45
C GLY A 384 3.34 24.07 -21.05
N LEU A 385 4.10 24.79 -20.24
CA LEU A 385 4.32 24.49 -18.82
C LEU A 385 3.66 25.56 -17.95
N THR A 386 3.16 25.13 -16.79
CA THR A 386 2.72 26.07 -15.75
C THR A 386 3.91 26.75 -15.10
N THR A 387 3.69 27.88 -14.41
CA THR A 387 4.79 28.66 -13.80
C THR A 387 5.69 27.81 -12.91
N ASN A 388 5.13 27.02 -11.98
CA ASN A 388 5.90 26.24 -11.00
C ASN A 388 6.11 24.77 -11.39
N GLY A 389 5.47 24.31 -12.46
CA GLY A 389 5.52 22.92 -12.91
C GLY A 389 4.74 21.95 -12.03
N VAL A 390 4.26 20.87 -12.65
CA VAL A 390 3.76 19.67 -11.95
C VAL A 390 4.78 18.58 -12.20
N LEU A 391 5.39 18.07 -11.13
CA LEU A 391 6.43 17.05 -11.26
C LEU A 391 5.85 15.68 -10.97
N VAL A 392 6.32 14.66 -11.68
CA VAL A 392 5.97 13.26 -11.44
C VAL A 392 7.21 12.39 -11.38
N MET A 393 7.21 11.45 -10.45
CA MET A 393 8.19 10.37 -10.42
C MET A 393 7.43 9.04 -10.43
N HIS A 394 7.71 8.21 -11.43
CA HIS A 394 7.22 6.83 -11.50
C HIS A 394 8.17 5.91 -10.75
N THR A 395 7.65 5.20 -9.75
CA THR A 395 8.44 4.25 -8.98
C THR A 395 8.32 2.90 -9.66
N GLN A 396 9.45 2.29 -10.02
CA GLN A 396 9.41 0.93 -10.57
C GLN A 396 9.19 -0.02 -9.39
N GLY A 397 8.08 -0.76 -9.38
CA GLY A 397 7.94 -1.92 -8.52
C GLY A 397 7.52 -1.66 -7.07
N PHE A 398 6.64 -0.69 -6.79
CA PHE A 398 5.88 -0.73 -5.53
C PHE A 398 4.90 -1.92 -5.62
N PRO A 399 5.07 -3.07 -4.93
CA PRO A 399 5.90 -3.37 -3.73
C PRO A 399 7.07 -4.38 -3.88
N GLU A 400 7.34 -4.95 -5.06
CA GLU A 400 8.23 -6.11 -5.23
C GLU A 400 9.74 -5.77 -5.25
N GLU A 401 10.16 -4.70 -5.93
CA GLU A 401 11.56 -4.22 -5.96
C GLU A 401 11.58 -2.72 -6.28
N PRO A 402 11.53 -1.83 -5.29
CA PRO A 402 11.51 -0.41 -5.56
C PRO A 402 12.83 0.07 -6.17
N LYS A 403 12.79 0.46 -7.44
CA LYS A 403 13.86 1.27 -8.07
C LYS A 403 13.38 2.70 -8.22
N GLN A 404 14.24 3.64 -7.85
CA GLN A 404 13.91 5.06 -7.92
C GLN A 404 13.66 5.47 -9.37
N GLY A 405 12.55 6.19 -9.55
CA GLY A 405 12.28 6.91 -10.79
C GLY A 405 13.08 8.20 -10.87
N MET A 406 13.11 8.78 -12.06
CA MET A 406 13.52 10.17 -12.21
C MET A 406 12.30 11.07 -12.08
N TRP A 407 12.48 12.22 -11.44
CA TRP A 407 11.48 13.28 -11.51
C TRP A 407 11.42 13.85 -12.92
N ARG A 408 10.20 13.99 -13.43
CA ARG A 408 9.85 14.57 -14.71
C ARG A 408 8.87 15.71 -14.51
N GLU A 409 8.84 16.63 -15.45
CA GLU A 409 7.83 17.67 -15.51
C GLU A 409 6.75 17.31 -16.53
N ILE A 410 5.49 17.42 -16.13
CA ILE A 410 4.33 17.15 -16.98
C ILE A 410 3.85 18.46 -17.61
N SER A 411 3.60 18.44 -18.92
CA SER A 411 3.05 19.59 -19.63
C SER A 411 1.53 19.72 -19.48
N VAL A 412 0.98 20.83 -19.97
CA VAL A 412 -0.46 21.07 -19.95
C VAL A 412 -1.21 20.11 -20.88
N CYS A 413 -0.57 19.63 -21.95
CA CYS A 413 -1.11 18.61 -22.85
C CYS A 413 -0.70 17.17 -22.49
N GLY A 414 0.08 16.97 -21.43
CA GLY A 414 0.38 15.64 -20.87
C GLY A 414 1.65 14.99 -21.42
N ASP A 415 2.48 15.74 -22.14
CA ASP A 415 3.82 15.33 -22.54
C ASP A 415 4.78 15.36 -21.34
N VAL A 416 5.80 14.50 -21.37
CA VAL A 416 6.76 14.30 -20.28
C VAL A 416 8.11 14.93 -20.63
N TYR A 417 8.61 15.80 -19.77
CA TYR A 417 9.89 16.49 -19.95
C TYR A 417 10.84 16.20 -18.78
N THR A 418 12.15 16.30 -19.04
CA THR A 418 13.14 16.39 -17.96
C THR A 418 12.87 17.63 -17.11
N LEU A 419 13.42 17.68 -15.90
CA LEU A 419 13.34 18.88 -15.08
C LEU A 419 13.99 20.08 -15.76
N ARG A 420 13.48 21.27 -15.43
CA ARG A 420 14.17 22.54 -15.67
C ARG A 420 15.43 22.61 -14.79
N GLU A 421 16.35 23.51 -15.14
CA GLU A 421 17.55 23.77 -14.34
C GLU A 421 17.20 24.25 -12.92
N THR A 422 16.21 25.14 -12.81
CA THR A 422 15.62 25.57 -11.55
C THR A 422 14.11 25.49 -11.65
N ARG A 423 13.45 25.11 -10.55
CA ARG A 423 12.00 25.13 -10.48
C ARG A 423 11.49 26.54 -10.75
N SER A 424 10.47 26.62 -11.59
CA SER A 424 9.94 27.88 -12.13
C SER A 424 10.83 28.64 -13.11
N GLY A 425 11.97 28.06 -13.53
CA GLY A 425 12.82 28.62 -14.57
C GLY A 425 12.09 28.70 -15.93
N PRO A 426 12.42 29.67 -16.81
CA PRO A 426 11.69 29.89 -18.07
C PRO A 426 12.04 28.86 -19.15
N VAL A 427 13.16 28.14 -18.99
CA VAL A 427 13.66 27.15 -19.96
C VAL A 427 13.08 25.79 -19.61
N ARG A 428 12.34 25.18 -20.55
CA ARG A 428 11.84 23.80 -20.41
C ARG A 428 12.98 22.80 -20.46
N GLY A 429 12.76 21.63 -19.85
CA GLY A 429 13.60 20.47 -20.05
C GLY A 429 13.48 19.87 -21.45
N GLN A 430 14.21 18.78 -21.68
CA GLN A 430 14.15 17.99 -22.90
C GLN A 430 12.95 17.05 -22.88
N LEU A 431 12.36 16.77 -24.04
CA LEU A 431 11.28 15.79 -24.15
C LEU A 431 11.81 14.39 -23.79
N ALA A 432 11.19 13.74 -22.81
CA ALA A 432 11.54 12.38 -22.41
C ALA A 432 10.86 11.37 -23.34
N GLN A 433 11.50 11.08 -24.48
CA GLN A 433 10.96 10.16 -25.48
C GLN A 433 10.70 8.77 -24.88
N GLY A 434 9.48 8.24 -25.08
CA GLY A 434 9.07 6.93 -24.60
C GLY A 434 8.54 6.90 -23.16
N GLU A 435 8.57 8.04 -22.44
CA GLU A 435 7.90 8.17 -21.14
C GLU A 435 6.47 8.68 -21.31
N SER A 436 5.58 8.30 -20.39
CA SER A 436 4.14 8.59 -20.46
C SER A 436 3.66 9.25 -19.17
N SER A 437 2.70 10.17 -19.26
CA SER A 437 1.99 10.75 -18.11
C SER A 437 1.04 9.77 -17.39
N ALA A 438 1.12 8.48 -17.70
CA ALA A 438 0.25 7.46 -17.12
C ALA A 438 0.74 7.12 -15.70
N LEU A 439 -0.12 7.34 -14.71
CA LEU A 439 0.20 7.11 -13.32
C LEU A 439 0.22 5.60 -13.02
N GLN A 440 1.41 5.12 -12.67
CA GLN A 440 1.65 3.75 -12.19
C GLN A 440 1.45 3.68 -10.68
N ASP A 441 1.14 2.50 -10.15
CA ASP A 441 1.02 2.31 -8.70
C ASP A 441 2.28 2.78 -7.97
N GLY A 442 2.13 3.68 -7.00
CA GLY A 442 3.26 4.26 -6.30
C GLY A 442 3.84 5.54 -6.91
N SER A 443 3.28 6.05 -8.01
CA SER A 443 3.74 7.31 -8.62
C SER A 443 3.59 8.48 -7.63
N LEU A 444 4.62 9.32 -7.55
CA LEU A 444 4.59 10.56 -6.77
C LEU A 444 4.30 11.74 -7.67
N VAL A 445 3.46 12.66 -7.19
CA VAL A 445 3.08 13.90 -7.89
C VAL A 445 3.38 15.08 -6.98
N ASP A 446 4.26 15.98 -7.42
CA ASP A 446 4.60 17.18 -6.67
C ASP A 446 3.95 18.43 -7.26
N LEU A 447 3.20 19.13 -6.42
CA LEU A 447 2.41 20.32 -6.77
C LEU A 447 3.05 21.64 -6.32
N CYS A 448 4.36 21.63 -6.04
CA CYS A 448 5.12 22.77 -5.55
C CYS A 448 4.58 23.27 -4.20
N GLY A 449 4.67 22.42 -3.17
CA GLY A 449 4.20 22.74 -1.81
C GLY A 449 3.53 21.55 -1.11
N ALA A 450 3.07 20.57 -1.89
CA ALA A 450 2.63 19.28 -1.40
C ALA A 450 3.00 18.18 -2.40
N THR A 451 3.38 17.03 -1.88
CA THR A 451 3.62 15.82 -2.66
C THR A 451 2.49 14.82 -2.39
N LEU A 452 1.94 14.26 -3.46
CA LEU A 452 0.87 13.27 -3.44
C LEU A 452 1.42 11.91 -3.87
N LEU A 453 0.92 10.84 -3.27
CA LEU A 453 1.10 9.47 -3.71
C LEU A 453 -0.14 9.02 -4.47
N TRP A 454 0.04 8.50 -5.68
CA TRP A 454 -0.98 7.76 -6.40
C TRP A 454 -0.90 6.27 -6.06
N ARG A 455 -2.02 5.70 -5.63
CA ARG A 455 -2.24 4.26 -5.51
C ARG A 455 -3.31 3.83 -6.50
N THR A 456 -3.00 2.85 -7.32
CA THR A 456 -3.99 2.17 -8.15
C THR A 456 -4.97 1.39 -7.28
N ALA A 457 -6.17 1.10 -7.78
CA ALA A 457 -7.11 0.24 -7.07
C ALA A 457 -6.51 -1.14 -6.75
N GLU A 458 -5.72 -1.72 -7.67
CA GLU A 458 -5.02 -2.99 -7.45
C GLU A 458 -3.94 -2.89 -6.37
N GLY A 459 -3.11 -1.84 -6.41
CA GLY A 459 -2.07 -1.62 -5.41
C GLY A 459 -2.62 -1.41 -4.00
N LEU A 460 -3.79 -0.78 -3.85
CA LEU A 460 -4.47 -0.65 -2.56
C LEU A 460 -4.93 -1.99 -1.99
N LEU A 461 -5.23 -3.00 -2.82
CA LEU A 461 -5.58 -4.35 -2.37
C LEU A 461 -4.37 -5.11 -1.79
N LYS A 462 -3.16 -4.75 -2.23
CA LYS A 462 -1.89 -5.31 -1.76
C LYS A 462 -1.34 -4.58 -0.53
N ALA A 463 -1.72 -3.32 -0.34
CA ALA A 463 -1.33 -2.53 0.82
C ALA A 463 -1.91 -3.12 2.13
N PRO A 464 -1.24 -2.94 3.28
CA PRO A 464 -1.83 -3.28 4.56
C PRO A 464 -3.12 -2.48 4.80
N THR A 465 -3.98 -2.97 5.69
CA THR A 465 -5.16 -2.22 6.14
C THR A 465 -4.88 -1.55 7.48
N LEU A 466 -5.69 -0.56 7.87
CA LEU A 466 -5.61 -0.01 9.25
C LEU A 466 -5.77 -1.09 10.33
N ARG A 467 -6.60 -2.10 10.08
CA ARG A 467 -6.79 -3.25 10.99
C ARG A 467 -5.53 -4.10 11.08
N HIS A 468 -4.82 -4.27 9.95
CA HIS A 468 -3.54 -4.95 9.91
C HIS A 468 -2.49 -4.25 10.77
N LEU A 469 -2.36 -2.92 10.60
CA LEU A 469 -1.42 -2.13 11.38
C LEU A 469 -1.73 -2.15 12.88
N ASP A 470 -3.01 -2.14 13.25
CA ASP A 470 -3.42 -2.29 14.66
C ASP A 470 -3.14 -3.70 15.21
N ALA A 471 -3.28 -4.75 14.38
CA ALA A 471 -2.89 -6.11 14.77
C ALA A 471 -1.38 -6.21 15.07
N LEU A 472 -0.53 -5.66 14.19
CA LEU A 472 0.92 -5.60 14.42
C LEU A 472 1.29 -4.83 15.69
N ARG A 473 0.55 -3.74 15.98
CA ARG A 473 0.70 -3.00 17.24
C ARG A 473 0.36 -3.87 18.46
N LEU A 474 -0.76 -4.59 18.39
CA LEU A 474 -1.19 -5.47 19.48
C LEU A 474 -0.18 -6.59 19.72
N GLU A 475 0.42 -7.14 18.66
CA GLU A 475 1.50 -8.14 18.77
C GLU A 475 2.72 -7.57 19.49
N LEU A 476 3.20 -6.38 19.11
CA LEU A 476 4.29 -5.70 19.81
C LEU A 476 3.99 -5.48 21.30
N ASN A 477 2.78 -5.01 21.62
CA ASN A 477 2.39 -4.76 23.01
C ASN A 477 2.23 -6.08 23.81
N ALA A 478 1.76 -7.15 23.17
CA ALA A 478 1.61 -8.47 23.79
C ALA A 478 2.96 -9.09 24.19
N ALA A 479 4.04 -8.73 23.49
CA ALA A 479 5.39 -9.13 23.84
C ALA A 479 5.99 -8.37 25.05
N ARG A 480 5.25 -7.39 25.60
CA ARG A 480 5.57 -6.67 26.84
C ARG A 480 7.00 -6.10 26.87
N PRO A 481 7.37 -5.22 25.92
CA PRO A 481 8.67 -4.56 25.92
C PRO A 481 8.91 -3.85 27.26
N GLN A 482 10.13 -3.94 27.80
CA GLN A 482 10.46 -3.34 29.10
C GLN A 482 11.38 -2.12 28.92
N CYS A 483 11.14 -1.07 29.71
CA CYS A 483 12.08 0.03 29.84
C CYS A 483 13.29 -0.41 30.68
N PRO A 484 14.52 -0.33 30.16
CA PRO A 484 15.71 -0.76 30.91
C PRO A 484 16.02 0.10 32.14
N VAL A 485 15.58 1.36 32.15
CA VAL A 485 15.86 2.32 33.22
C VAL A 485 14.73 2.35 34.25
N GLY A 486 13.48 2.41 33.79
CA GLY A 486 12.30 2.53 34.65
C GLY A 486 11.65 1.20 35.02
N LEU A 487 12.09 0.09 34.42
CA LEU A 487 11.52 -1.26 34.57
C LEU A 487 10.00 -1.32 34.35
N SER A 488 9.48 -0.37 33.57
CA SER A 488 8.08 -0.27 33.20
C SER A 488 7.82 -1.00 31.88
N THR A 489 6.66 -1.65 31.79
CA THR A 489 6.21 -2.24 30.52
C THR A 489 5.72 -1.15 29.58
N LEU A 490 6.31 -1.10 28.40
CA LEU A 490 5.99 -0.14 27.35
C LEU A 490 4.82 -0.65 26.49
N ALA A 491 4.05 0.29 25.95
CA ALA A 491 2.94 -0.03 25.07
C ALA A 491 2.75 1.08 24.03
N PHE A 492 2.67 0.71 22.75
CA PHE A 492 2.28 1.62 21.68
C PHE A 492 0.80 2.01 21.81
N PRO A 493 0.48 3.32 21.66
CA PRO A 493 -0.86 3.86 21.78
C PRO A 493 -1.79 3.36 20.67
N SER A 494 -3.10 3.29 20.93
CA SER A 494 -4.09 2.83 19.95
C SER A 494 -4.24 3.77 18.74
N LEU A 495 -4.63 3.22 17.60
CA LEU A 495 -4.98 3.96 16.38
C LEU A 495 -6.50 4.27 16.38
N PRO A 496 -6.98 5.46 15.98
CA PRO A 496 -6.26 6.64 15.49
C PRO A 496 -5.93 7.67 16.59
N ARG A 497 -4.79 8.35 16.40
CA ARG A 497 -4.11 9.31 17.32
C ARG A 497 -4.98 9.99 18.40
N SER A 498 -4.54 9.85 19.64
CA SER A 498 -4.45 11.01 20.54
C SER A 498 -3.10 11.69 20.29
N HIS A 499 -3.06 13.02 20.21
CA HIS A 499 -1.81 13.79 20.16
C HIS A 499 -1.14 13.91 21.54
N SER A 500 -1.75 13.36 22.59
CA SER A 500 -1.16 13.31 23.93
C SER A 500 -0.12 12.20 24.04
N LEU A 501 1.03 12.52 24.59
CA LEU A 501 2.01 11.52 25.02
C LEU A 501 1.40 10.65 26.12
N GLU A 502 1.47 9.33 25.95
CA GLU A 502 1.07 8.37 26.99
C GLU A 502 2.27 8.02 27.87
N GLU A 503 2.03 7.78 29.16
CA GLU A 503 3.08 7.49 30.14
C GLU A 503 3.93 6.26 29.76
N ARG A 504 3.29 5.22 29.22
CA ARG A 504 3.92 3.96 28.82
C ARG A 504 4.38 3.93 27.36
N GLN A 505 4.27 5.04 26.65
CA GLN A 505 4.67 5.10 25.25
C GLN A 505 6.16 4.78 25.10
N PRO A 506 6.56 3.96 24.11
CA PRO A 506 7.96 3.74 23.80
C PRO A 506 8.64 5.02 23.30
N TRP A 507 9.86 5.25 23.75
CA TRP A 507 10.79 6.26 23.29
C TRP A 507 12.04 5.56 22.76
N ALA A 508 12.81 6.19 21.88
CA ALA A 508 14.04 5.59 21.39
C ALA A 508 15.17 6.60 21.22
N TYR A 509 16.38 6.10 21.45
CA TYR A 509 17.63 6.77 21.06
C TYR A 509 17.91 6.46 19.60
N LEU A 510 17.53 7.36 18.68
CA LEU A 510 17.50 7.02 17.26
C LEU A 510 18.89 6.79 16.63
N THR A 511 19.97 7.25 17.25
CA THR A 511 21.34 6.96 16.80
C THR A 511 21.72 5.49 16.99
N CYS A 512 21.16 4.79 17.97
CA CYS A 512 21.50 3.39 18.27
C CYS A 512 20.32 2.42 18.27
N GLY A 513 19.09 2.92 18.17
CA GLY A 513 17.89 2.09 18.08
C GLY A 513 17.34 1.60 19.43
N HIS A 514 18.07 1.77 20.53
CA HIS A 514 17.61 1.31 21.85
C HIS A 514 16.31 1.98 22.26
N VAL A 515 15.31 1.15 22.56
CA VAL A 515 13.97 1.55 23.01
C VAL A 515 13.92 1.59 24.53
N HIS A 516 13.32 2.66 25.06
CA HIS A 516 13.16 2.97 26.46
C HIS A 516 11.74 3.52 26.70
N GLY A 517 11.38 3.74 27.97
CA GLY A 517 10.27 4.64 28.33
C GLY A 517 10.81 6.03 28.65
N ARG A 518 9.94 7.06 28.65
CA ARG A 518 10.36 8.43 29.00
C ARG A 518 11.10 8.46 30.35
N HIS A 519 12.28 9.08 30.38
CA HIS A 519 13.11 9.25 31.58
C HIS A 519 14.05 10.45 31.43
N ASP A 520 14.72 10.88 32.50
CA ASP A 520 15.57 12.08 32.50
C ASP A 520 17.09 11.81 32.50
N TRP A 521 17.51 10.54 32.45
CA TRP A 521 18.92 10.18 32.30
C TRP A 521 19.58 10.79 31.05
N GLY A 522 20.84 11.22 31.18
CA GLY A 522 21.67 11.66 30.06
C GLY A 522 21.32 13.03 29.49
N GLN A 523 20.52 13.83 30.22
CA GLN A 523 20.33 15.25 29.91
C GLN A 523 21.64 16.01 30.17
N ARG A 524 22.28 16.52 29.11
CA ARG A 524 23.37 17.49 29.24
C ARG A 524 22.76 18.89 29.28
N PRO A 525 23.24 19.81 30.14
CA PRO A 525 22.83 21.21 30.06
C PRO A 525 23.28 21.78 28.70
N GLU A 526 22.32 22.15 27.85
CA GLU A 526 22.58 22.73 26.53
C GLU A 526 23.37 24.04 26.67
N ARG A 527 24.45 24.20 25.89
CA ARG A 527 25.12 25.50 25.74
C ARG A 527 24.20 26.41 24.93
N THR A 528 24.10 27.68 25.32
CA THR A 528 23.16 28.69 24.84
C THR A 528 23.05 28.89 23.31
N ARG A 529 23.97 28.36 22.50
CA ARG A 529 23.91 28.44 21.03
C ARG A 529 23.07 27.35 20.36
N ASP A 530 22.88 26.18 21.01
CA ASP A 530 22.10 25.07 20.45
C ASP A 530 20.59 25.19 20.76
N ARG A 531 20.22 26.18 21.59
CA ARG A 531 18.85 26.41 22.07
C ARG A 531 17.91 26.92 20.98
N GLU A 532 18.45 27.65 19.99
CA GLU A 532 17.68 28.19 18.86
C GLU A 532 17.44 27.14 17.76
N GLU A 533 18.37 26.19 17.55
CA GLU A 533 18.21 25.10 16.57
C GLU A 533 17.40 23.91 17.12
N GLY A 534 17.49 23.61 18.43
CA GLY A 534 16.79 22.50 19.07
C GLY A 534 15.30 22.74 19.32
N ALA A 535 14.89 23.99 19.59
CA ALA A 535 13.50 24.34 19.86
C ALA A 535 12.62 24.37 18.59
N ALA A 536 13.18 24.76 17.44
CA ALA A 536 12.44 24.92 16.18
C ALA A 536 12.03 23.59 15.49
N SER A 537 12.46 22.45 16.01
CA SER A 537 12.46 21.15 15.33
C SER A 537 11.53 20.11 15.97
N GLY A 538 10.99 20.37 17.17
CA GLY A 538 10.19 19.38 17.93
C GLY A 538 10.95 18.08 18.26
N THR A 539 12.26 18.04 17.97
CA THR A 539 13.18 16.97 18.30
C THR A 539 13.50 17.05 19.78
N GLY A 540 13.10 16.04 20.55
CA GLY A 540 13.59 15.89 21.91
C GLY A 540 15.12 16.03 21.92
N GLY A 541 15.63 16.85 22.85
CA GLY A 541 17.04 17.23 22.91
C GLY A 541 17.99 16.03 22.82
N ARG A 542 19.21 16.26 22.34
CA ARG A 542 20.21 15.19 22.19
C ARG A 542 20.55 14.61 23.56
N ARG A 543 20.44 13.30 23.72
CA ARG A 543 20.70 12.59 24.98
C ARG A 543 21.67 11.45 24.78
N GLU A 544 22.39 11.13 25.85
CA GLU A 544 23.27 9.97 25.93
C GLU A 544 22.47 8.71 26.27
N CYS A 545 22.59 7.67 25.44
CA CYS A 545 21.96 6.38 25.67
C CYS A 545 22.59 5.71 26.92
N PRO A 546 21.79 5.27 27.92
CA PRO A 546 22.31 4.64 29.14
C PRO A 546 23.09 3.34 28.87
N LEU A 547 22.76 2.65 27.78
CA LEU A 547 23.26 1.30 27.49
C LEU A 547 24.56 1.32 26.70
N CYS A 548 24.59 2.08 25.60
CA CYS A 548 25.73 2.10 24.68
C CYS A 548 26.45 3.44 24.59
N ARG A 549 26.04 4.44 25.39
CA ARG A 549 26.67 5.77 25.49
C ARG A 549 26.64 6.61 24.21
N SER A 550 25.95 6.17 23.17
CA SER A 550 25.76 6.96 21.94
C SER A 550 24.92 8.20 22.23
N VAL A 551 25.30 9.35 21.67
CA VAL A 551 24.56 10.62 21.82
C VAL A 551 23.72 10.90 20.58
N GLY A 552 22.40 11.05 20.76
CA GLY A 552 21.47 11.13 19.65
C GLY A 552 20.11 11.74 20.01
N PRO A 553 19.22 11.91 19.01
CA PRO A 553 17.83 12.27 19.25
C PRO A 553 17.16 11.24 20.16
N TYR A 554 16.47 11.72 21.19
CA TYR A 554 15.65 10.90 22.08
C TYR A 554 14.18 11.30 21.94
N VAL A 555 13.40 10.48 21.25
CA VAL A 555 12.05 10.87 20.79
C VAL A 555 11.01 9.78 21.09
N PRO A 556 9.72 10.16 21.24
CA PRO A 556 8.63 9.20 21.31
C PRO A 556 8.46 8.48 19.97
N LEU A 557 8.11 7.19 20.02
CA LEU A 557 7.85 6.37 18.85
C LEU A 557 6.36 6.36 18.50
N TRP A 558 6.07 6.39 17.19
CA TRP A 558 4.70 6.39 16.66
C TRP A 558 4.59 5.44 15.48
N LEU A 559 3.66 4.49 15.51
CA LEU A 559 3.40 3.67 14.32
C LEU A 559 2.84 4.54 13.18
N GLY A 560 3.38 4.35 11.97
CA GLY A 560 2.84 4.96 10.76
C GLY A 560 1.41 4.47 10.53
N CYS A 561 0.46 5.39 10.40
CA CYS A 561 -0.97 5.08 10.39
C CYS A 561 -1.56 5.04 8.97
N GLU A 562 -0.94 5.69 7.99
CA GLU A 562 -1.46 5.74 6.63
C GLU A 562 -1.02 4.50 5.84
N PRO A 563 -1.93 3.54 5.57
CA PRO A 563 -1.52 2.27 4.98
C PRO A 563 -1.06 2.40 3.53
N ALA A 564 -1.47 3.45 2.81
CA ALA A 564 -1.04 3.70 1.45
C ALA A 564 0.49 3.91 1.32
N PHE A 565 1.18 4.29 2.39
CA PHE A 565 2.63 4.54 2.38
C PHE A 565 3.48 3.28 2.57
N TYR A 566 2.86 2.16 2.93
CA TYR A 566 3.58 0.92 3.18
C TYR A 566 3.83 0.15 1.87
N VAL A 567 5.07 -0.25 1.65
CA VAL A 567 5.49 -1.12 0.52
C VAL A 567 5.33 -2.60 0.85
N ASP A 568 5.03 -2.96 2.10
CA ASP A 568 4.76 -4.33 2.52
C ASP A 568 3.84 -4.34 3.75
N ALA A 569 3.55 -5.54 4.25
CA ALA A 569 2.79 -5.75 5.47
C ALA A 569 3.67 -6.22 6.64
N GLY A 570 5.00 -6.03 6.57
CA GLY A 570 5.97 -6.54 7.52
C GLY A 570 5.90 -5.91 8.91
N ALA A 571 6.59 -6.53 9.87
CA ALA A 571 6.61 -6.08 11.25
C ALA A 571 7.25 -4.68 11.41
N PRO A 572 6.72 -3.82 12.30
CA PRO A 572 7.19 -2.45 12.51
C PRO A 572 8.47 -2.41 13.36
N THR A 573 9.60 -2.71 12.74
CA THR A 573 10.91 -2.91 13.39
C THR A 573 11.85 -1.72 13.25
N HIS A 574 11.52 -0.72 12.43
CA HIS A 574 12.41 0.40 12.11
C HIS A 574 11.71 1.74 12.29
N ALA A 575 12.47 2.75 12.71
CA ALA A 575 12.00 4.12 12.89
C ALA A 575 12.75 5.12 12.02
N PHE A 576 12.03 6.09 11.44
CA PHE A 576 12.61 7.21 10.71
C PHE A 576 13.35 8.18 11.64
N VAL A 577 14.51 8.65 11.20
CA VAL A 577 15.32 9.63 11.95
C VAL A 577 15.14 11.01 11.35
N PRO A 578 14.79 12.06 12.13
CA PRO A 578 14.71 12.08 13.60
C PRO A 578 13.29 11.93 14.18
N CYS A 579 12.26 11.74 13.35
CA CYS A 579 10.87 11.88 13.78
C CYS A 579 10.28 10.72 14.62
N GLY A 580 10.91 9.53 14.62
CA GLY A 580 10.44 8.39 15.41
C GLY A 580 9.21 7.68 14.83
N HIS A 581 8.81 7.95 13.59
CA HIS A 581 7.75 7.17 12.92
C HIS A 581 8.24 5.76 12.62
N VAL A 582 7.51 4.76 13.12
CA VAL A 582 7.83 3.34 13.06
C VAL A 582 7.07 2.66 11.93
N CYS A 583 7.77 1.87 11.13
CA CYS A 583 7.23 1.05 10.06
C CYS A 583 8.14 -0.18 9.80
N SER A 584 7.85 -0.96 8.76
CA SER A 584 8.71 -2.07 8.36
C SER A 584 10.03 -1.60 7.77
N GLU A 585 11.06 -2.45 7.82
CA GLU A 585 12.38 -2.16 7.26
C GLU A 585 12.33 -1.73 5.79
N ARG A 586 11.57 -2.47 4.97
CA ARG A 586 11.46 -2.18 3.53
C ARG A 586 10.77 -0.84 3.29
N THR A 587 9.74 -0.52 4.06
CA THR A 587 9.06 0.78 4.00
C THR A 587 10.01 1.90 4.41
N ALA A 588 10.76 1.73 5.50
CA ALA A 588 11.73 2.70 5.96
C ALA A 588 12.81 2.96 4.90
N ARG A 589 13.40 1.89 4.36
CA ARG A 589 14.42 1.95 3.30
C ARG A 589 13.90 2.66 2.06
N TYR A 590 12.73 2.26 1.56
CA TYR A 590 12.12 2.83 0.36
C TYR A 590 12.00 4.36 0.45
N TRP A 591 11.43 4.87 1.54
CA TRP A 591 11.23 6.30 1.71
C TRP A 591 12.51 7.07 2.04
N ALA A 592 13.47 6.41 2.68
CA ALA A 592 14.77 7.02 2.96
C ALA A 592 15.67 7.12 1.73
N GLU A 593 15.47 6.26 0.75
CA GLU A 593 16.13 6.35 -0.55
C GLU A 593 15.38 7.33 -1.47
N THR A 594 14.05 7.43 -1.35
CA THR A 594 13.21 8.30 -2.18
C THR A 594 13.44 9.78 -1.90
N SER A 595 14.08 10.47 -2.85
CA SER A 595 14.34 11.91 -2.73
C SER A 595 13.15 12.75 -3.24
N LEU A 596 12.54 13.54 -2.34
CA LEU A 596 11.40 14.40 -2.65
C LEU A 596 11.84 15.84 -2.94
N PRO A 597 11.12 16.58 -3.82
CA PRO A 597 11.42 17.98 -4.11
C PRO A 597 11.41 18.84 -2.86
N HIS A 598 12.43 19.70 -2.72
CA HIS A 598 12.55 20.67 -1.65
C HIS A 598 13.11 21.99 -2.19
N GLY A 599 12.35 23.08 -2.02
CA GLY A 599 12.71 24.37 -2.59
C GLY A 599 12.74 24.33 -4.12
N THR A 600 13.70 25.03 -4.73
CA THR A 600 13.75 25.23 -6.19
C THR A 600 14.62 24.23 -6.94
N HIS A 601 15.57 23.58 -6.28
CA HIS A 601 16.53 22.68 -6.95
C HIS A 601 17.02 21.54 -6.05
N ALA A 602 16.61 21.50 -4.78
CA ALA A 602 17.04 20.45 -3.87
C ALA A 602 16.06 19.28 -3.88
N PHE A 603 16.59 18.09 -3.64
CA PHE A 603 15.81 16.89 -3.40
C PHE A 603 16.34 16.25 -2.13
N ARG A 604 15.45 15.84 -1.23
CA ARG A 604 15.85 15.16 -0.01
C ARG A 604 14.82 14.12 0.42
N PRO A 605 15.26 13.00 1.02
CA PRO A 605 14.35 12.06 1.64
C PRO A 605 13.61 12.71 2.82
N THR A 606 12.33 12.38 2.96
CA THR A 606 11.50 12.83 4.08
C THR A 606 10.64 11.68 4.59
N CYS A 607 10.26 11.72 5.86
CA CYS A 607 9.30 10.78 6.42
C CYS A 607 7.94 10.98 5.72
N PRO A 608 7.34 9.95 5.08
CA PRO A 608 6.07 10.10 4.37
C PRO A 608 4.90 10.41 5.32
N PHE A 609 5.03 10.08 6.61
CA PHE A 609 3.98 10.26 7.61
C PHE A 609 3.92 11.70 8.16
N CYS A 610 5.04 12.42 8.23
CA CYS A 610 5.09 13.76 8.83
C CYS A 610 5.87 14.81 8.04
N SER A 611 6.44 14.45 6.89
CA SER A 611 7.28 15.30 6.04
C SER A 611 8.52 15.87 6.73
N ALA A 612 8.92 15.30 7.88
CA ALA A 612 10.18 15.61 8.51
C ALA A 612 11.34 15.19 7.60
N PRO A 613 12.33 16.05 7.33
CA PRO A 613 13.53 15.68 6.59
C PRO A 613 14.25 14.53 7.30
N LEU A 614 14.65 13.51 6.54
CA LEU A 614 15.40 12.41 7.11
C LEU A 614 16.87 12.80 7.26
N VAL A 615 17.47 12.43 8.39
CA VAL A 615 18.84 12.84 8.75
C VAL A 615 19.71 11.62 8.98
N GLY A 616 20.97 11.72 8.55
CA GLY A 616 21.95 10.65 8.62
C GLY A 616 21.78 9.63 7.49
N ILE A 617 22.72 8.69 7.41
CA ILE A 617 22.66 7.56 6.48
C ILE A 617 22.48 6.30 7.34
N PRO A 618 21.42 5.50 7.13
CA PRO A 618 20.49 5.54 6.00
C PRO A 618 19.21 6.39 6.21
N GLY A 619 19.12 7.23 7.26
CA GLY A 619 17.92 8.06 7.52
C GLY A 619 16.80 7.35 8.30
N PHE A 620 17.04 6.11 8.71
CA PHE A 620 16.19 5.30 9.59
C PHE A 620 17.09 4.41 10.46
N THR A 621 16.52 3.84 11.53
CA THR A 621 17.24 2.99 12.48
C THR A 621 16.41 1.76 12.85
N ARG A 622 17.08 0.62 13.10
CA ARG A 622 16.43 -0.58 13.64
C ARG A 622 16.15 -0.36 15.13
N LEU A 623 14.96 -0.71 15.59
CA LEU A 623 14.59 -0.63 16.99
C LEU A 623 15.08 -1.87 17.77
N ILE A 624 15.53 -1.65 19.01
CA ILE A 624 16.06 -2.67 19.91
C ILE A 624 15.29 -2.58 21.24
N PHE A 625 14.36 -3.51 21.47
CA PHE A 625 13.43 -3.54 22.61
C PHE A 625 13.96 -4.30 23.84
N GLN A 626 15.12 -4.94 23.74
CA GLN A 626 15.85 -5.67 24.79
C GLN A 626 15.02 -6.78 25.45
N GLY A 627 14.29 -7.54 24.63
CA GLY A 627 13.41 -8.63 25.06
C GLY A 627 13.12 -9.61 23.93
N PRO A 628 12.11 -10.50 24.07
CA PRO A 628 11.78 -11.54 23.08
C PRO A 628 11.36 -11.02 21.68
N ILE A 629 11.27 -9.70 21.52
CA ILE A 629 10.90 -8.99 20.29
C ILE A 629 12.12 -8.83 19.37
N ASP A 630 13.33 -8.77 19.94
CA ASP A 630 14.59 -8.67 19.21
C ASP A 630 15.13 -10.05 18.82
#